data_AF-A0A926V3L7-F1
#
_entry.id   AF-A0A926V3L7-F1
#
_cell.length_a   1.000
_cell.length_b   1.000
_cell.length_c   1.000
_cell.angle_alpha   90.00
_cell.angle_beta   90.00
_cell.angle_gamma   90.00
#
_symmetry.space_group_name_H-M   'P 1'
#
loop_
_entity.id
_entity.type
_entity.pdbx_description
1 polymer ?
#
loop_
_entity_poly.entity_id
_entity_poly.type
_entity_poly.pdbx_seq_one_letter_code
_entity_poly.pdbx_strand_id
1 'polypeptide(L)'
;MSLDNLRDLYQQVILERYKKPKFKGKTDPVDRYQKGHNPSCGDTIELTLHLNEAGDRIEEVRFDGEGCAISMASADLMAEALRGKTTTEALAMVQRFQAMMRGEEEFPQEQRKLNVMQGVAQFPVRIKCANLSWHTLKAAIENAAEAQPAGFISNE
;
A
#
# COMPACT_ATOMS: atom_id res chain seq x y z
N MET A 1 -10.52 25.25 -9.67
CA MET A 1 -9.54 25.11 -8.58
C MET A 1 -8.16 25.20 -9.20
N SER A 2 -7.23 26.01 -8.65
CA SER A 2 -5.85 26.07 -9.15
C SER A 2 -5.13 24.74 -8.89
N LEU A 3 -4.10 24.45 -9.69
CA LEU A 3 -3.25 23.25 -9.52
C LEU A 3 -2.60 23.21 -8.12
N ASP A 4 -2.29 24.37 -7.55
CA ASP A 4 -1.72 24.50 -6.21
C ASP A 4 -2.71 24.06 -5.12
N ASN A 5 -3.99 24.42 -5.24
CA ASN A 5 -5.01 23.99 -4.28
C ASN A 5 -5.23 22.46 -4.31
N LEU A 6 -5.04 21.83 -5.47
CA LEU A 6 -5.16 20.38 -5.59
C LEU A 6 -3.95 19.66 -4.98
N ARG A 7 -2.75 20.24 -5.12
CA ARG A 7 -1.53 19.74 -4.47
C ARG A 7 -1.62 19.81 -2.96
N ASP A 8 -2.10 20.94 -2.44
CA ASP A 8 -2.28 21.14 -0.99
C ASP A 8 -3.32 20.14 -0.43
N LEU A 9 -4.41 19.92 -1.16
CA LEU A 9 -5.41 18.91 -0.80
C LEU A 9 -4.79 17.50 -0.72
N TYR A 10 -3.96 17.12 -1.70
CA TYR A 10 -3.32 15.81 -1.69
C TYR A 10 -2.31 15.64 -0.54
N GLN A 11 -1.56 16.69 -0.22
CA GLN A 11 -0.69 16.69 0.96
C GLN A 11 -1.49 16.54 2.25
N GLN A 12 -2.64 17.22 2.36
CA GLN A 12 -3.52 17.09 3.53
C GLN A 12 -4.02 15.66 3.71
N VAL A 13 -4.45 15.00 2.63
CA VAL A 13 -4.91 13.60 2.68
C VAL A 13 -3.77 12.68 3.12
N ILE A 14 -2.55 12.84 2.58
CA ILE A 14 -1.39 12.04 3.01
C ILE A 14 -1.11 12.25 4.50
N LEU A 15 -1.11 13.50 4.97
CA LEU A 15 -0.84 13.82 6.38
C LEU A 15 -1.95 13.29 7.31
N GLU A 16 -3.21 13.36 6.89
CA GLU A 16 -4.33 12.81 7.66
C GLU A 16 -4.18 11.29 7.83
N ARG A 17 -3.91 10.59 6.72
CA ARG A 17 -3.73 9.13 6.70
C ARG A 17 -2.53 8.68 7.50
N TYR A 18 -1.46 9.48 7.52
CA TYR A 18 -0.32 9.24 8.39
C TYR A 18 -0.64 9.46 9.88
N LYS A 19 -1.33 10.55 10.24
CA LYS A 19 -1.61 10.89 11.65
C LYS A 19 -2.68 10.01 12.27
N LYS A 20 -3.68 9.59 11.48
CA LYS A 20 -4.82 8.80 11.92
C LYS A 20 -5.06 7.65 10.93
N PRO A 21 -4.14 6.67 10.87
CA PRO A 21 -4.32 5.51 10.01
C PRO A 21 -5.55 4.72 10.48
N LYS A 22 -6.43 4.39 9.54
CA LYS A 22 -7.66 3.63 9.80
C LYS A 22 -7.40 2.12 9.85
N PHE A 23 -6.34 1.67 9.19
CA PHE A 23 -6.03 0.24 8.99
C PHE A 23 -4.78 -0.20 9.76
N LYS A 24 -4.37 0.56 10.77
CA LYS A 24 -3.24 0.18 11.63
C LYS A 24 -3.62 -1.00 12.54
N GLY A 25 -2.68 -1.92 12.74
CA GLY A 25 -2.81 -3.11 13.58
C GLY A 25 -2.63 -4.41 12.79
N LYS A 26 -3.24 -5.49 13.27
CA LYS A 26 -3.18 -6.83 12.67
C LYS A 26 -4.58 -7.37 12.45
N THR A 27 -4.78 -8.11 11.37
CA THR A 27 -6.05 -8.82 11.14
C THR A 27 -6.18 -9.99 12.11
N ASP A 28 -7.42 -10.43 12.32
CA ASP A 28 -7.71 -11.66 13.06
C ASP A 28 -8.91 -12.35 12.37
N PRO A 29 -8.71 -13.52 11.71
CA PRO A 29 -7.46 -14.27 11.58
C PRO A 29 -6.43 -13.62 10.63
N VAL A 30 -5.21 -14.18 10.61
CA VAL A 30 -4.13 -13.80 9.69
C VAL A 30 -3.89 -14.95 8.71
N ASP A 31 -4.37 -14.80 7.48
CA ASP A 31 -4.20 -15.81 6.43
C ASP A 31 -2.92 -15.60 5.64
N ARG A 32 -2.52 -14.33 5.45
CA ARG A 32 -1.25 -13.96 4.82
C ARG A 32 -0.52 -12.94 5.65
N TYR A 33 0.81 -13.03 5.63
CA TYR A 33 1.68 -12.14 6.37
C TYR A 33 2.96 -11.85 5.58
N GLN A 34 3.42 -10.60 5.60
CA GLN A 34 4.72 -10.25 5.04
C GLN A 34 5.31 -9.00 5.68
N LYS A 35 6.64 -8.97 5.83
CA LYS A 35 7.41 -7.78 6.22
C LYS A 35 8.08 -7.11 5.03
N GLY A 36 8.00 -5.79 4.96
CA GLY A 36 8.72 -4.96 4.01
C GLY A 36 9.69 -4.01 4.70
N HIS A 37 10.82 -3.72 4.05
CA HIS A 37 11.75 -2.68 4.49
C HIS A 37 12.25 -1.86 3.30
N ASN A 38 12.31 -0.54 3.46
CA ASN A 38 12.90 0.39 2.52
C ASN A 38 14.16 1.03 3.15
N PRO A 39 15.36 0.51 2.87
CA PRO A 39 16.60 0.98 3.50
C PRO A 39 16.93 2.44 3.15
N SER A 40 16.46 2.95 2.02
CA SER A 40 16.74 4.34 1.60
C SER A 40 16.11 5.38 2.52
N CYS A 41 15.01 5.04 3.20
CA CYS A 41 14.31 5.93 4.13
C CYS A 41 14.19 5.34 5.54
N GLY A 42 14.63 4.08 5.75
CA GLY A 42 14.45 3.34 6.99
C GLY A 42 13.00 2.94 7.26
N ASP A 43 12.13 2.90 6.25
CA ASP A 43 10.72 2.56 6.45
C ASP A 43 10.57 1.04 6.64
N THR A 44 9.76 0.63 7.60
CA THR A 44 9.38 -0.75 7.85
C THR A 44 7.85 -0.89 7.82
N ILE A 45 7.38 -2.01 7.29
CA ILE A 45 5.96 -2.35 7.29
C ILE A 45 5.78 -3.85 7.55
N GLU A 46 4.80 -4.19 8.38
CA GLU A 46 4.27 -5.54 8.54
C GLU A 46 2.84 -5.53 8.00
N LEU A 47 2.55 -6.36 7.01
CA LEU A 47 1.23 -6.49 6.41
C LEU A 47 0.60 -7.83 6.79
N THR A 48 -0.65 -7.76 7.24
CA THR A 48 -1.50 -8.92 7.53
C THR A 48 -2.75 -8.84 6.67
N LEU A 49 -3.13 -9.96 6.05
CA LEU A 49 -4.35 -10.06 5.27
C LEU A 49 -5.24 -11.15 5.87
N HIS A 50 -6.53 -10.86 5.93
CA HIS A 50 -7.59 -11.83 6.14
C HIS A 50 -8.30 -12.06 4.80
N LEU A 51 -8.43 -13.33 4.42
CA LEU A 51 -9.09 -13.79 3.22
C LEU A 51 -10.39 -14.53 3.56
N ASN A 52 -11.31 -14.59 2.60
CA ASN A 52 -12.50 -15.41 2.71
C ASN A 52 -12.15 -16.92 2.76
N GLU A 53 -13.15 -17.76 3.04
CA GLU A 53 -12.96 -19.22 3.14
C GLU A 53 -12.36 -19.86 1.86
N ALA A 54 -12.65 -19.30 0.69
CA ALA A 54 -12.09 -19.77 -0.58
C ALA A 54 -10.62 -19.36 -0.80
N GLY A 55 -10.09 -18.43 0.01
CA GLY A 55 -8.71 -17.93 -0.08
C GLY A 55 -8.45 -17.03 -1.31
N ASP A 56 -9.49 -16.54 -1.97
CA ASP A 56 -9.41 -15.79 -3.22
C ASP A 56 -9.79 -14.31 -3.08
N ARG A 57 -10.48 -13.93 -2.00
CA ARG A 57 -10.95 -12.57 -1.74
C ARG A 57 -10.43 -12.02 -0.43
N ILE A 58 -9.97 -10.78 -0.47
CA ILE A 58 -9.46 -10.03 0.68
C ILE A 58 -10.64 -9.44 1.45
N GLU A 59 -10.84 -9.89 2.68
CA GLU A 59 -11.84 -9.34 3.59
C GLU A 59 -11.27 -8.14 4.36
N GLU A 60 -10.03 -8.26 4.82
CA GLU A 60 -9.34 -7.19 5.52
C GLU A 60 -7.85 -7.18 5.22
N VAL A 61 -7.28 -5.97 5.15
CA VAL A 61 -5.84 -5.74 5.18
C VAL A 61 -5.57 -4.81 6.34
N ARG A 62 -4.59 -5.17 7.16
CA ARG A 62 -4.06 -4.30 8.21
C ARG A 62 -2.56 -4.25 8.15
N PHE A 63 -2.01 -3.15 8.61
CA PHE A 63 -0.57 -2.94 8.62
C PHE A 63 -0.09 -2.42 9.98
N ASP A 64 1.14 -2.74 10.32
CA ASP A 64 1.89 -2.08 11.36
C ASP A 64 3.27 -1.68 10.85
N GLY A 65 4.01 -0.87 11.61
CA GLY A 65 5.35 -0.44 11.26
C GLY A 65 5.61 1.04 11.48
N GLU A 66 6.81 1.43 11.09
CA GLU A 66 7.37 2.76 11.27
C GLU A 66 8.02 3.24 9.98
N GLY A 67 7.70 4.47 9.57
CA GLY A 67 8.27 5.06 8.38
C GLY A 67 7.79 6.49 8.16
N CYS A 68 8.23 7.07 7.06
CA CYS A 68 7.83 8.41 6.66
C CYS A 68 6.33 8.49 6.34
N ALA A 69 5.79 9.70 6.34
CA ALA A 69 4.36 9.95 6.10
C ALA A 69 3.85 9.36 4.78
N ILE A 70 4.67 9.32 3.72
CA ILE A 70 4.29 8.77 2.42
C ILE A 70 4.11 7.24 2.51
N SER A 71 5.06 6.53 3.12
CA SER A 71 5.01 5.08 3.26
C SER A 71 3.79 4.64 4.07
N MET A 72 3.58 5.27 5.22
CA MET A 72 2.46 4.94 6.11
C MET A 72 1.10 5.32 5.50
N ALA A 73 1.00 6.47 4.82
CA ALA A 73 -0.22 6.85 4.14
C ALA A 73 -0.52 5.94 2.93
N SER A 74 0.51 5.49 2.21
CA SER A 74 0.37 4.52 1.10
C SER A 74 -0.18 3.19 1.60
N ALA A 75 0.33 2.71 2.74
CA ALA A 75 -0.18 1.51 3.39
C ALA A 75 -1.66 1.62 3.77
N ASP A 76 -2.06 2.74 4.40
CA ASP A 76 -3.45 2.94 4.84
C ASP A 76 -4.42 3.03 3.66
N LEU A 77 -4.05 3.77 2.61
CA LEU A 77 -4.88 3.92 1.41
C LEU A 77 -4.97 2.62 0.61
N MET A 78 -3.87 1.88 0.52
CA MET A 78 -3.84 0.56 -0.09
C MET A 78 -4.78 -0.39 0.64
N ALA A 79 -4.70 -0.45 1.98
CA ALA A 79 -5.58 -1.31 2.78
C ALA A 79 -7.07 -0.97 2.60
N GLU A 80 -7.41 0.33 2.50
CA GLU A 80 -8.78 0.77 2.19
C GLU A 80 -9.24 0.27 0.82
N ALA A 81 -8.38 0.38 -0.20
CA ALA A 81 -8.74 0.10 -1.58
C ALA A 81 -8.87 -1.40 -1.91
N LEU A 82 -8.22 -2.26 -1.13
CA LEU A 82 -8.18 -3.71 -1.35
C LEU A 82 -9.34 -4.47 -0.69
N ARG A 83 -10.09 -3.83 0.20
CA ARG A 83 -11.21 -4.48 0.87
C ARG A 83 -12.24 -4.99 -0.15
N GLY A 84 -12.56 -6.28 -0.06
CA GLY A 84 -13.50 -6.97 -0.95
C GLY A 84 -12.93 -7.28 -2.33
N LYS A 85 -11.66 -7.02 -2.62
CA LYS A 85 -11.01 -7.36 -3.91
C LYS A 85 -10.51 -8.79 -3.91
N THR A 86 -10.46 -9.41 -5.09
CA THR A 86 -9.78 -10.69 -5.23
C THR A 86 -8.26 -10.51 -5.17
N THR A 87 -7.53 -11.57 -4.87
CA THR A 87 -6.06 -11.57 -4.91
C THR A 87 -5.53 -11.23 -6.30
N THR A 88 -6.22 -11.68 -7.36
CA THR A 88 -5.90 -11.31 -8.75
C THR A 88 -6.13 -9.82 -9.02
N GLU A 89 -7.25 -9.26 -8.56
CA GLU A 89 -7.51 -7.81 -8.68
C GLU A 89 -6.46 -6.99 -7.90
N ALA A 90 -6.08 -7.43 -6.70
CA ALA A 90 -5.06 -6.80 -5.89
C ALA A 90 -3.70 -6.75 -6.62
N LEU A 91 -3.28 -7.85 -7.27
CA LEU A 91 -2.06 -7.89 -8.07
C LEU A 91 -2.12 -6.95 -9.28
N ALA A 92 -3.28 -6.83 -9.94
CA ALA A 92 -3.47 -5.85 -11.02
C ALA A 92 -3.38 -4.40 -10.49
N MET A 93 -3.88 -4.14 -9.28
CA MET A 93 -3.75 -2.84 -8.62
C MET A 93 -2.29 -2.52 -8.26
N VAL A 94 -1.47 -3.49 -7.87
CA VAL A 94 -0.01 -3.31 -7.68
C VAL A 94 0.64 -2.82 -8.97
N GLN A 95 0.39 -3.51 -10.09
CA GLN A 95 0.96 -3.13 -11.38
C GLN A 95 0.55 -1.71 -11.79
N ARG A 96 -0.74 -1.37 -11.60
CA ARG A 96 -1.27 -0.04 -11.89
C ARG A 96 -0.67 1.03 -10.99
N PHE A 97 -0.50 0.77 -9.69
CA PHE A 97 0.14 1.70 -8.77
C PHE A 97 1.59 1.99 -9.19
N GLN A 98 2.33 0.95 -9.58
CA GLN A 98 3.69 1.09 -10.07
C GLN A 98 3.75 1.89 -11.39
N ALA A 99 2.81 1.67 -12.31
CA ALA A 99 2.68 2.49 -13.53
C ALA A 99 2.35 3.95 -13.22
N MET A 100 1.47 4.20 -12.26
CA MET A 100 1.17 5.55 -11.77
C MET A 100 2.40 6.23 -11.17
N MET A 101 3.24 5.51 -10.42
CA MET A 101 4.51 6.05 -9.89
C MET A 101 5.53 6.36 -10.98
N ARG A 102 5.43 5.73 -12.16
CA ARG A 102 6.22 6.09 -13.35
C ARG A 102 5.59 7.21 -14.18
N GLY A 103 4.40 7.69 -13.81
CA GLY A 103 3.65 8.72 -14.54
C GLY A 103 2.93 8.21 -15.80
N GLU A 104 2.76 6.90 -15.93
CA GLU A 104 2.19 6.26 -17.13
C GLU A 104 0.67 6.17 -17.08
N GLU A 105 0.09 5.96 -15.89
CA GLU A 105 -1.34 5.68 -15.70
C GLU A 105 -1.92 6.34 -14.45
N GLU A 106 -3.26 6.37 -14.36
CA GLU A 106 -4.01 6.73 -13.17
C GLU A 106 -4.99 5.62 -12.78
N PHE A 107 -5.43 5.60 -11.52
CA PHE A 107 -6.55 4.77 -11.12
C PHE A 107 -7.87 5.29 -11.67
N PRO A 108 -8.81 4.38 -12.02
CA PRO A 108 -10.12 4.75 -12.54
C PRO A 108 -10.97 5.44 -11.45
N GLN A 109 -12.14 5.98 -11.82
CA GLN A 109 -12.95 6.80 -10.93
C GLN A 109 -13.28 6.12 -9.59
N GLU A 110 -13.55 4.82 -9.62
CA GLU A 110 -13.91 4.01 -8.46
C GLU A 110 -12.80 3.95 -7.40
N GLN A 111 -11.54 4.15 -7.82
CA GLN A 111 -10.34 4.06 -7.00
C GLN A 111 -9.53 5.36 -6.99
N ARG A 112 -10.13 6.48 -7.44
CA ARG A 112 -9.48 7.77 -7.64
C ARG A 112 -8.81 8.34 -6.37
N LYS A 113 -9.22 7.89 -5.18
CA LYS A 113 -8.55 8.24 -3.92
C LYS A 113 -7.06 7.88 -3.94
N LEU A 114 -6.67 6.81 -4.62
CA LEU A 114 -5.26 6.41 -4.76
C LEU A 114 -4.43 7.40 -5.59
N ASN A 115 -5.06 8.18 -6.48
CA ASN A 115 -4.37 9.21 -7.27
C ASN A 115 -3.80 10.36 -6.42
N VAL A 116 -4.16 10.44 -5.13
CA VAL A 116 -3.46 11.32 -4.16
C VAL A 116 -1.95 11.07 -4.15
N MET A 117 -1.52 9.83 -4.41
CA MET A 117 -0.11 9.44 -4.45
C MET A 117 0.58 9.84 -5.75
N GLN A 118 -0.15 10.21 -6.81
CA GLN A 118 0.45 10.60 -8.10
C GLN A 118 1.41 11.79 -7.96
N GLY A 119 1.15 12.70 -7.00
CA GLY A 119 2.07 13.80 -6.69
C GLY A 119 3.46 13.33 -6.25
N VAL A 120 3.58 12.11 -5.70
CA VAL A 120 4.86 11.51 -5.28
C VAL A 120 5.72 11.11 -6.48
N ALA A 121 5.14 10.83 -7.64
CA ALA A 121 5.87 10.46 -8.86
C ALA A 121 6.84 11.57 -9.32
N GLN A 122 6.59 12.83 -8.94
CA GLN A 122 7.47 13.97 -9.23
C GLN A 122 8.73 14.00 -8.35
N PHE A 123 8.81 13.13 -7.34
CA PHE A 123 9.91 13.08 -6.38
C PHE A 123 10.55 11.68 -6.39
N PRO A 124 11.51 11.40 -7.29
CA PRO A 124 12.09 10.06 -7.47
C PRO A 124 12.58 9.40 -6.18
N VAL A 125 13.17 10.18 -5.26
CA VAL A 125 13.67 9.72 -3.96
C VAL A 125 12.56 9.17 -3.06
N ARG A 126 11.30 9.58 -3.28
CA ARG A 126 10.13 9.19 -2.48
C ARG A 126 9.27 8.10 -3.13
N ILE A 127 9.55 7.74 -4.38
CA ILE A 127 8.83 6.67 -5.08
C ILE A 127 8.98 5.34 -4.32
N LYS A 128 10.19 5.03 -3.82
CA LYS A 128 10.43 3.84 -3.01
C LYS A 128 9.58 3.82 -1.73
N CYS A 129 9.41 4.95 -1.06
CA CYS A 129 8.54 5.05 0.11
C CYS A 129 7.08 4.72 -0.24
N ALA A 130 6.55 5.27 -1.35
CA ALA A 130 5.17 5.01 -1.76
C ALA A 130 4.95 3.55 -2.19
N ASN A 131 5.93 2.94 -2.86
CA ASN A 131 5.83 1.58 -3.38
C ASN A 131 6.02 0.48 -2.33
N LEU A 132 6.60 0.76 -1.16
CA LEU A 132 6.94 -0.26 -0.17
C LEU A 132 5.75 -1.17 0.17
N SER A 133 4.60 -0.61 0.56
CA SER A 133 3.39 -1.37 0.91
C SER A 133 2.90 -2.26 -0.22
N TRP A 134 2.97 -1.79 -1.47
CA TRP A 134 2.53 -2.52 -2.66
C TRP A 134 3.46 -3.67 -3.03
N HIS A 135 4.78 -3.49 -2.88
CA HIS A 135 5.73 -4.61 -3.00
C HIS A 135 5.50 -5.65 -1.92
N THR A 136 5.28 -5.22 -0.68
CA THR A 136 5.01 -6.12 0.42
C THR A 136 3.70 -6.90 0.23
N LEU A 137 2.65 -6.24 -0.27
CA LEU A 137 1.38 -6.87 -0.63
C LEU A 137 1.57 -7.94 -1.70
N LYS A 138 2.27 -7.61 -2.78
CA LYS A 138 2.52 -8.55 -3.90
C LYS A 138 3.13 -9.85 -3.37
N ALA A 139 4.17 -9.73 -2.55
CA ALA A 139 4.81 -10.90 -1.96
C ALA A 139 3.92 -11.62 -0.94
N ALA A 140 3.12 -10.92 -0.14
CA ALA A 140 2.16 -11.56 0.77
C ALA A 140 1.13 -12.43 0.02
N ILE A 141 0.75 -12.02 -1.19
CA ILE A 141 -0.18 -12.77 -2.06
C ILE A 141 0.55 -13.91 -2.79
N GLU A 142 1.74 -13.66 -3.33
CA GLU A 142 2.48 -14.64 -4.14
C GLU A 142 3.17 -15.73 -3.30
N ASN A 143 3.63 -15.41 -2.09
CA ASN A 143 4.31 -16.36 -1.19
C ASN A 143 3.33 -17.28 -0.46
N ALA A 144 2.31 -17.74 -1.17
CA ALA A 144 1.17 -18.47 -0.61
C ALA A 144 1.51 -19.79 0.12
N ALA A 145 2.76 -20.25 0.00
CA ALA A 145 3.22 -21.57 0.43
C ALA A 145 3.77 -21.65 1.87
N GLU A 146 4.08 -20.53 2.55
CA GLU A 146 4.73 -20.61 3.87
C GLU A 146 4.15 -19.62 4.87
N ALA A 147 3.35 -20.12 5.81
CA ALA A 147 3.03 -19.45 7.07
C ALA A 147 4.24 -19.44 8.04
N GLN A 148 5.42 -19.10 7.51
CA GLN A 148 6.67 -18.92 8.25
C GLN A 148 6.95 -17.43 8.34
N PRO A 149 7.67 -16.94 9.36
CA PRO A 149 8.00 -15.52 9.49
C PRO A 149 8.88 -15.12 8.31
N ALA A 150 8.25 -14.63 7.25
CA ALA A 150 8.94 -14.21 6.05
C ALA A 150 9.91 -13.08 6.45
N GLY A 151 11.17 -13.26 6.11
CA GLY A 151 12.19 -12.23 6.26
C GLY A 151 11.74 -10.94 5.56
N PHE A 152 12.38 -9.82 5.91
CA PHE A 152 12.12 -8.56 5.22
C PHE A 152 12.38 -8.72 3.73
N ILE A 153 11.38 -8.37 2.91
CA ILE A 153 11.62 -8.09 1.50
C ILE A 153 11.95 -6.61 1.36
N SER A 154 13.05 -6.37 0.66
CA SER A 154 13.47 -5.04 0.26
C SER A 154 12.83 -4.66 -1.08
N ASN A 155 12.51 -3.39 -1.25
CA ASN A 155 12.06 -2.82 -2.51
C ASN A 155 13.20 -2.15 -3.30
N GLU A 156 14.37 -2.78 -3.31
CA GLU A 156 15.56 -2.29 -4.04
C GLU A 156 15.32 -2.10 -5.54
#